data_AF-A0A4Q2J337-F1
#
_entry.id   AF-A0A4Q2J337-F1
#
_cell.length_a   1.000
_cell.length_b   1.000
_cell.length_c   1.000
_cell.angle_alpha   90.00
_cell.angle_beta   90.00
_cell.angle_gamma   90.00
#
_symmetry.space_group_name_H-M   'P 1'
#
loop_
_entity.id
_entity.type
_entity.pdbx_description
1 polymer ?
#
loop_
_entity_poly.entity_id
_entity_poly.type
_entity_poly.pdbx_seq_one_letter_code
_entity_poly.pdbx_strand_id
1 'polypeptide(L)' 'MMRSIKTISAKKSCAAATKVLQDSSVHVMSAAELHQDMHAFAAQLAGDPQAATTFLQNAGILASNGKLAKAYR' A
#
# COMPACT_ATOMS: atom_id res chain seq x y z
N MET A 1 8.95 -29.88 -46.70
CA MET A 1 9.25 -29.84 -45.25
C MET A 1 8.56 -28.61 -44.64
N MET A 2 7.38 -28.80 -44.05
CA MET A 2 6.55 -27.73 -43.49
C MET A 2 7.07 -27.31 -42.11
N ARG A 3 7.31 -26.01 -41.88
CA ARG A 3 7.71 -25.50 -40.56
C ARG A 3 6.46 -25.03 -39.81
N SER A 4 6.22 -25.67 -38.67
CA SER A 4 5.10 -25.45 -37.76
C SER A 4 5.23 -24.08 -37.05
N ILE A 5 4.24 -23.20 -37.20
CA ILE A 5 4.20 -21.90 -36.53
C ILE A 5 3.55 -22.10 -35.16
N LYS A 6 4.35 -22.02 -34.09
CA LYS A 6 3.85 -22.00 -32.71
C LYS A 6 3.04 -20.72 -32.49
N THR A 7 1.75 -20.86 -32.23
CA THR A 7 0.86 -19.80 -31.76
C THR A 7 1.32 -19.32 -30.38
N ILE A 8 1.79 -18.07 -30.30
CA ILE A 8 2.19 -17.43 -29.04
C ILE A 8 0.96 -16.78 -28.41
N SER A 9 0.53 -17.40 -27.32
CA SER A 9 -0.09 -16.88 -26.09
C SER A 9 -0.79 -15.51 -26.14
N ALA A 10 -2.06 -15.55 -25.74
CA ALA A 10 -2.96 -14.45 -25.42
C ALA A 10 -2.26 -13.15 -24.96
N LYS A 11 -2.44 -12.08 -25.74
CA LYS A 11 -2.29 -10.71 -25.25
C LYS A 11 -3.29 -10.49 -24.12
N LYS A 12 -2.88 -10.75 -22.88
CA LYS A 12 -3.47 -10.09 -21.71
C LYS A 12 -2.99 -8.65 -21.76
N SER A 13 -3.82 -7.80 -22.34
CA SER A 13 -3.68 -6.35 -22.29
C SER A 13 -3.48 -5.94 -20.83
N CYS A 14 -2.26 -5.50 -20.50
CA CYS A 14 -2.02 -4.78 -19.27
C CYS A 14 -2.66 -3.39 -19.47
N ALA A 15 -3.96 -3.30 -19.19
CA ALA A 15 -4.63 -2.02 -19.05
C ALA A 15 -4.07 -1.41 -17.75
N ALA A 16 -2.95 -0.71 -17.87
CA ALA A 16 -2.53 0.22 -16.85
C ALA A 16 -3.67 1.24 -16.74
N ALA A 17 -4.48 1.11 -15.69
CA ALA A 17 -5.37 2.17 -15.27
C ALA A 17 -4.46 3.33 -14.81
N THR A 18 -4.06 4.17 -15.76
CA THR A 18 -3.45 5.46 -15.51
C THR A 18 -4.56 6.33 -14.93
N LYS A 19 -4.88 6.11 -13.64
CA LYS A 19 -5.62 7.12 -12.90
C LYS A 19 -4.62 8.25 -12.74
N VAL A 20 -4.71 9.23 -13.63
CA VAL A 20 -4.02 10.50 -13.53
C VAL A 20 -4.38 11.04 -12.13
N LEU A 21 -3.44 10.93 -11.20
CA LEU A 21 -3.48 11.67 -9.94
C LEU A 21 -3.29 13.13 -10.33
N GLN A 22 -4.39 13.77 -10.69
CA GLN A 22 -4.48 15.22 -10.84
C GLN A 22 -4.14 15.83 -9.48
N ASP A 23 -3.22 16.81 -9.52
CA ASP A 23 -2.63 17.52 -8.39
C ASP A 23 -1.75 16.70 -7.44
N SER A 24 -0.53 16.41 -7.90
CA SER A 24 0.60 16.14 -7.01
C SER A 24 1.16 17.45 -6.42
N SER A 25 0.30 18.30 -5.85
CA SER A 25 0.78 19.45 -5.07
C SER A 25 1.34 18.90 -3.76
N VAL A 26 2.66 18.95 -3.59
CA VAL A 26 3.31 18.61 -2.32
C VAL A 26 2.92 19.67 -1.30
N HIS A 27 1.98 19.36 -0.43
CA HIS A 27 1.61 20.22 0.67
C HIS A 27 2.63 20.06 1.81
N VAL A 28 3.39 21.12 2.09
CA VAL A 28 4.32 21.13 3.22
C VAL A 28 3.53 21.51 4.47
N MET A 29 3.29 20.52 5.33
CA MET A 29 2.63 20.71 6.62
C MET A 29 3.61 21.33 7.63
N SER A 30 3.10 22.19 8.50
CA SER A 30 3.81 22.60 9.70
C SER A 30 3.90 21.44 10.69
N ALA A 31 4.85 21.52 11.64
CA ALA A 31 5.00 20.51 12.68
C ALA A 31 3.73 20.38 13.56
N ALA A 32 3.01 21.49 13.77
CA ALA A 32 1.76 21.49 14.55
C ALA A 32 0.63 20.76 13.81
N GLU A 33 0.46 21.02 12.51
CA GLU A 33 -0.54 20.34 11.68
C GLU A 33 -0.25 18.84 11.59
N LEU A 34 1.02 18.47 11.36
CA LEU A 34 1.43 17.07 11.35
C LEU A 34 1.15 16.38 12.70
N HIS A 35 1.44 17.06 13.81
CA HIS A 35 1.18 16.53 15.15
C HIS A 35 -0.31 16.28 15.38
N GLN A 36 -1.16 17.22 14.99
CA GLN A 36 -2.61 17.10 15.14
C GLN A 36 -3.18 15.96 14.28
N ASP A 37 -2.72 15.82 13.04
CA ASP A 37 -3.14 14.74 12.15
C ASP A 37 -2.71 13.37 12.66
N MET A 38 -1.46 13.25 13.15
CA MET A 38 -0.98 12.02 13.77
C MET A 38 -1.79 11.66 15.02
N HIS A 39 -2.19 12.65 15.83
CA HIS A 39 -3.02 12.42 17.01
C HIS A 39 -4.43 11.93 16.63
N ALA A 40 -5.05 12.54 15.62
CA ALA A 40 -6.35 12.11 15.11
C ALA A 40 -6.28 10.69 14.53
N PHE A 41 -5.22 10.39 13.79
CA PHE A 41 -4.98 9.05 13.26
C PHE A 41 -4.80 8.00 14.36
N ALA A 42 -4.06 8.33 15.43
CA ALA A 42 -3.90 7.44 16.58
C ALA A 42 -5.24 7.14 17.27
N ALA A 43 -6.11 8.14 17.42
CA ALA A 43 -7.46 7.94 17.97
C ALA A 43 -8.30 7.00 17.09
N GLN A 44 -8.19 7.11 15.77
CA GLN A 44 -8.86 6.19 14.84
C GLN A 44 -8.34 4.75 14.97
N LEU A 45 -7.02 4.57 15.05
CA LEU A 45 -6.41 3.25 15.24
C LEU A 45 -6.84 2.59 16.56
N ALA A 46 -7.04 3.38 17.63
CA ALA A 46 -7.50 2.86 18.91
C ALA A 46 -8.95 2.32 18.85
N GLY A 47 -9.79 2.89 17.98
CA GLY A 47 -11.17 2.45 17.79
C GLY A 47 -11.35 1.30 16.79
N ASP A 48 -10.34 1.00 15.97
CA ASP A 48 -10.42 0.00 14.91
C ASP A 48 -9.20 -0.97 14.94
N PRO A 49 -9.38 -2.16 15.53
CA PRO A 49 -8.34 -3.19 15.59
C PRO A 49 -7.85 -3.66 14.21
N GLN A 50 -8.71 -3.63 13.18
CA GLN A 50 -8.34 -4.05 11.82
C GLN A 50 -7.47 -3.00 11.15
N ALA A 51 -7.79 -1.71 11.31
CA ALA A 51 -6.95 -0.60 10.87
C ALA A 51 -5.58 -0.64 11.56
N ALA A 52 -5.53 -0.88 12.87
CA ALA A 52 -4.29 -1.03 13.62
C ALA A 52 -3.41 -2.18 13.11
N THR A 53 -4.01 -3.34 12.86
CA THR A 53 -3.27 -4.49 12.30
C THR A 53 -2.71 -4.18 10.92
N THR A 54 -3.51 -3.55 10.06
CA THR A 54 -3.10 -3.16 8.70
C THR A 54 -1.97 -2.14 8.73
N PHE A 55 -2.07 -1.15 9.63
CA PHE A 55 -1.01 -0.16 9.85
C PHE A 55 0.31 -0.82 10.25
N LEU A 56 0.28 -1.74 11.22
CA LEU A 56 1.47 -2.46 11.68
C LEU A 56 2.05 -3.40 10.62
N GLN A 57 1.21 -3.99 9.75
CA GLN A 57 1.67 -4.78 8.61
C GLN A 57 2.35 -3.91 7.55
N ASN A 58 1.77 -2.76 7.21
CA ASN A 58 2.35 -1.80 6.26
C ASN A 58 3.65 -1.20 6.79
N ALA A 59 3.75 -0.98 8.09
CA ALA A 59 4.98 -0.55 8.76
C ALA A 59 6.06 -1.66 8.82
N GLY A 60 5.74 -2.90 8.42
CA GLY A 60 6.66 -4.03 8.47
C GLY A 60 6.93 -4.55 9.89
N ILE A 61 6.15 -4.11 10.88
CA ILE A 61 6.22 -4.57 12.27
C ILE A 61 5.57 -5.94 12.40
N LEU A 62 4.41 -6.12 11.77
CA LEU A 62 3.73 -7.40 11.64
C LEU A 62 3.97 -8.00 10.26
N ALA A 63 4.18 -9.31 10.22
CA ALA A 63 4.10 -10.09 9.00
C ALA A 63 2.64 -10.31 8.58
N SER A 64 2.43 -10.77 7.35
CA SER A 64 1.10 -11.05 6.78
C SER A 64 0.28 -12.09 7.56
N ASN A 65 0.94 -12.89 8.41
CA ASN A 65 0.29 -13.85 9.31
C ASN A 65 -0.08 -13.27 10.69
N GLY A 66 0.05 -11.95 10.88
CA GLY A 66 -0.25 -11.27 12.14
C GLY A 66 0.79 -11.46 13.25
N LYS A 67 1.90 -12.17 12.99
CA LYS A 67 3.01 -12.30 13.95
C LYS A 67 4.02 -11.16 13.74
N LEU A 68 4.83 -10.88 14.76
CA LEU A 68 5.96 -9.97 14.63
C LEU A 68 6.87 -10.38 13.47
N ALA A 69 7.29 -9.39 12.67
CA ALA A 69 8.27 -9.57 11.62
C ALA A 69 9.65 -9.90 12.22
N LYS A 70 10.53 -10.55 11.44
CA LYS A 70 11.81 -11.09 11.91
C LYS A 70 12.71 -10.03 12.58
N ALA A 71 12.62 -8.77 12.14
CA ALA A 71 13.40 -7.66 12.70
C ALA A 71 12.95 -7.25 14.12
N TYR A 72 11.75 -7.66 14.55
CA TYR A 72 11.13 -7.29 15.82
C TYR A 72 10.88 -8.50 16.73
N ARG A 73 11.46 -9.68 16.40
CA ARG A 73 11.36 -10.91 17.20
C ARG A 73 12.51 -11.06 18.16
#